data_AF-A0A1Q8WQV7-F1
#
_entry.id   AF-A0A1Q8WQV7-F1
#
_cell.length_a   1.000
_cell.length_b   1.000
_cell.length_c   1.000
_cell.angle_alpha   90.00
_cell.angle_beta   90.00
_cell.angle_gamma   90.00
#
_symmetry.space_group_name_H-M   'P 1'
#
loop_
_entity.id
_entity.type
_entity.pdbx_description
1 polymer ?
#
loop_
_entity_poly.entity_id
_entity_poly.type
_entity_poly.pdbx_seq_one_letter_code
_entity_poly.pdbx_strand_id
1 'polypeptide(L)'
;MTHAPLAAGRRHTVRCLPDGRVVAVGADGAGECRVSQWRGVISVAAGSVHLAANTGRSHTLGLCDDGTVLACGWNAQGQCDVRDWRDVVAVAAGWRFSAGLCIDGTLVTTGRDVEGQRQVDHWREITGISCGDWHTVAVRSDGSVCATGNNTAGQCEVHDWRRIRAVSAGYLHTLGLHDNGTVRAAGRPEFWSGIESWTDITAVATGSHHSVGLRADGTVVAVGRSQADQCEVSQWRDIVAIAAGAAHTVGLRADGGVVATGSNSHGQLEVGACPAG
;
A
#
# COMPACT_ATOMS: atom_id res chain seq x y z
N MET A 1 10.49 -10.13 8.31
CA MET A 1 9.39 -9.50 7.55
C MET A 1 9.54 -7.99 7.68
N THR A 2 9.33 -7.24 6.60
CA THR A 2 9.40 -5.78 6.62
C THR A 2 8.05 -5.21 7.02
N HIS A 3 7.94 -4.63 8.22
CA HIS A 3 6.74 -3.91 8.62
C HIS A 3 6.60 -2.61 7.82
N ALA A 4 5.37 -2.20 7.49
CA ALA A 4 5.09 -0.96 6.80
C ALA A 4 4.74 0.16 7.80
N PRO A 5 5.67 1.08 8.12
CA PRO A 5 5.43 2.14 9.09
C PRO A 5 4.59 3.29 8.53
N LEU A 6 4.37 3.33 7.21
CA LEU A 6 3.60 4.34 6.50
C LEU A 6 2.61 3.67 5.54
N ALA A 7 1.40 4.23 5.47
CA ALA A 7 0.43 3.91 4.45
C ALA A 7 -0.25 5.18 3.95
N ALA A 8 -0.56 5.21 2.65
CA ALA A 8 -1.21 6.35 2.01
C ALA A 8 -2.46 5.85 1.29
N GLY A 9 -3.62 6.36 1.71
CA GLY A 9 -4.91 5.99 1.14
C GLY A 9 -5.35 6.96 0.05
N ARG A 10 -6.66 7.03 -0.17
CA ARG A 10 -7.24 7.96 -1.16
C ARG A 10 -6.98 9.44 -0.81
N ARG A 11 -7.23 9.81 0.45
CA ARG A 11 -7.23 11.20 0.96
C ARG A 11 -6.72 11.28 2.40
N HIS A 12 -6.01 10.25 2.85
CA HIS A 12 -5.48 10.20 4.20
C HIS A 12 -4.13 9.48 4.20
N THR A 13 -3.30 9.81 5.17
CA THR A 13 -2.01 9.17 5.43
C THR A 13 -2.02 8.63 6.84
N VAL A 14 -1.47 7.43 7.03
CA VAL A 14 -1.38 6.73 8.30
C VAL A 14 0.08 6.43 8.59
N ARG A 15 0.50 6.64 9.83
CA ARG A 15 1.83 6.32 10.30
C ARG A 15 1.76 5.52 11.59
N CYS A 16 2.49 4.41 11.61
CA CYS A 16 2.82 3.68 12.82
C CYS A 16 4.04 4.32 13.49
N LEU A 17 3.93 4.61 14.78
CA LEU A 17 5.03 5.12 15.59
C LEU A 17 5.84 3.97 16.22
N PRO A 18 7.12 4.18 16.57
CA PRO A 18 7.95 3.14 17.19
C PRO A 18 7.42 2.58 18.52
N ASP A 19 6.56 3.32 19.21
CA ASP A 19 5.93 2.92 20.47
C ASP A 19 4.61 2.14 20.29
N GLY A 20 4.25 1.83 19.04
CA GLY A 20 3.04 1.08 18.69
C GLY A 20 1.75 1.89 18.67
N ARG A 21 1.82 3.23 18.82
CA ARG A 21 0.70 4.13 18.54
C ARG A 21 0.60 4.41 17.04
N VAL A 22 -0.58 4.86 16.61
CA VAL A 22 -0.84 5.22 15.21
C VAL A 22 -1.36 6.64 15.13
N VAL A 23 -0.87 7.39 14.15
CA VAL A 23 -1.39 8.71 13.78
C VAL A 23 -1.93 8.68 12.35
N ALA A 24 -3.01 9.40 12.10
CA ALA A 24 -3.59 9.53 10.77
C ALA A 24 -4.05 10.96 10.54
N VAL A 25 -3.83 11.45 9.31
CA VAL A 25 -4.23 12.79 8.85
C VAL A 25 -4.95 12.69 7.52
N GLY A 26 -5.73 13.71 7.17
CA GLY A 26 -6.49 13.74 5.94
C GLY A 26 -8.00 13.76 6.17
N ALA A 27 -8.75 13.33 5.16
CA ALA A 27 -10.20 13.23 5.24
C ALA A 27 -10.63 12.11 6.20
N ASP A 28 -11.50 12.44 7.15
CA ASP A 28 -12.07 11.49 8.14
C ASP A 28 -13.61 11.33 7.99
N GLY A 29 -14.17 11.67 6.82
CA GLY A 29 -15.61 11.69 6.61
C GLY A 29 -16.31 10.33 6.80
N ALA A 30 -15.57 9.21 6.71
CA ALA A 30 -16.08 7.88 7.02
C ALA A 30 -15.38 7.23 8.23
N GLY A 31 -14.58 7.99 8.99
CA GLY A 31 -13.86 7.50 10.16
C GLY A 31 -12.52 6.84 9.84
N GLU A 32 -11.94 7.10 8.67
CA GLU A 32 -10.67 6.51 8.22
C GLU A 32 -9.48 6.89 9.12
N CYS A 33 -9.51 8.04 9.77
CA CYS A 33 -8.44 8.51 10.65
C CYS A 33 -8.65 8.16 12.14
N ARG A 34 -9.66 7.33 12.49
CA ARG A 34 -10.01 6.99 13.88
C ARG A 34 -9.09 5.94 14.51
N VAL A 35 -7.80 6.27 14.57
CA VAL A 35 -6.72 5.39 15.01
C VAL A 35 -6.15 5.75 16.39
N SER A 36 -6.61 6.84 17.02
CA SER A 36 -6.00 7.42 18.24
C SER A 36 -5.99 6.48 19.46
N GLN A 37 -6.90 5.51 19.50
CA GLN A 37 -7.00 4.51 20.57
C GLN A 37 -6.17 3.24 20.29
N TRP A 38 -5.58 3.11 19.10
CA TRP A 38 -4.83 1.92 18.72
C TRP A 38 -3.49 1.85 19.45
N ARG A 39 -3.11 0.64 19.88
CA ARG A 39 -1.89 0.34 20.63
C ARG A 39 -1.33 -0.99 20.16
N GLY A 40 -0.04 -1.20 20.36
CA GLY A 40 0.65 -2.43 19.95
C GLY A 40 0.67 -2.65 18.44
N VAL A 41 0.43 -1.60 17.64
CA VAL A 41 0.45 -1.70 16.18
C VAL A 41 1.88 -1.72 15.70
N ILE A 42 2.20 -2.63 14.78
CA ILE A 42 3.53 -2.77 14.18
C ILE A 42 3.54 -2.42 12.69
N SER A 43 2.39 -2.47 12.02
CA SER A 43 2.28 -2.16 10.59
C SER A 43 0.90 -1.59 10.27
N VAL A 44 0.84 -0.71 9.28
CA VAL A 44 -0.41 -0.07 8.83
C VAL A 44 -0.65 -0.28 7.34
N ALA A 45 -1.92 -0.32 6.95
CA ALA A 45 -2.35 -0.27 5.55
C ALA A 45 -3.55 0.66 5.40
N ALA A 46 -3.67 1.31 4.25
CA ALA A 46 -4.73 2.25 3.95
C ALA A 46 -5.35 1.91 2.61
N GLY A 47 -6.67 1.76 2.58
CA GLY A 47 -7.39 1.54 1.33
C GLY A 47 -7.20 2.73 0.40
N SER A 48 -6.96 2.47 -0.88
CA SER A 48 -6.92 3.52 -1.89
C SER A 48 -8.01 3.30 -2.94
N VAL A 49 -8.30 4.37 -3.67
CA VAL A 49 -9.15 4.34 -4.85
C VAL A 49 -8.84 5.54 -5.73
N HIS A 50 -8.87 5.35 -7.05
CA HIS A 50 -8.74 6.38 -8.06
C HIS A 50 -9.65 7.60 -7.83
N LEU A 51 -9.31 8.69 -8.51
CA LEU A 51 -9.85 10.04 -8.27
C LEU A 51 -11.24 10.30 -8.87
N ALA A 52 -12.05 9.27 -9.12
CA ALA A 52 -13.43 9.50 -9.59
C ALA A 52 -14.28 10.22 -8.53
N ALA A 53 -15.23 11.03 -8.99
CA ALA A 53 -16.06 11.88 -8.13
C ALA A 53 -17.04 11.09 -7.25
N ASN A 54 -17.50 9.92 -7.71
CA ASN A 54 -18.41 9.04 -6.99
C ASN A 54 -17.70 8.04 -6.05
N THR A 55 -16.37 8.01 -6.08
CA THR A 55 -15.54 7.27 -5.14
C THR A 55 -15.06 8.26 -4.06
N GLY A 56 -14.68 7.83 -2.86
CA GLY A 56 -14.43 8.81 -1.80
C GLY A 56 -13.97 8.22 -0.48
N ARG A 57 -14.73 7.22 -0.05
CA ARG A 57 -14.57 6.59 1.24
C ARG A 57 -13.50 5.52 1.20
N SER A 58 -12.79 5.38 2.29
CA SER A 58 -11.75 4.37 2.48
C SER A 58 -11.79 3.77 3.89
N HIS A 59 -10.76 3.02 4.25
CA HIS A 59 -10.55 2.40 5.55
C HIS A 59 -9.05 2.28 5.83
N THR A 60 -8.73 2.02 7.08
CA THR A 60 -7.38 1.81 7.58
C THR A 60 -7.32 0.50 8.36
N LEU A 61 -6.21 -0.22 8.20
CA LEU A 61 -5.88 -1.42 8.95
C LEU A 61 -4.63 -1.19 9.79
N GLY A 62 -4.60 -1.77 10.99
CA GLY A 62 -3.43 -1.84 11.85
C GLY A 62 -3.17 -3.28 12.25
N LEU A 63 -1.98 -3.80 11.94
CA LEU A 63 -1.52 -5.11 12.39
C LEU A 63 -0.90 -4.97 13.78
N CYS A 64 -1.37 -5.76 14.74
CA CYS A 64 -0.82 -5.82 16.09
C CYS A 64 0.32 -6.85 16.20
N ASP A 65 1.18 -6.68 17.22
CA ASP A 65 2.29 -7.59 17.53
C ASP A 65 1.86 -9.01 17.92
N ASP A 66 0.64 -9.17 18.42
CA ASP A 66 0.00 -10.44 18.75
C ASP A 66 -0.63 -11.16 17.54
N GLY A 67 -0.49 -10.62 16.33
CA GLY A 67 -1.04 -11.19 15.10
C GLY A 67 -2.54 -10.94 14.88
N THR A 68 -3.16 -10.08 15.68
CA THR A 68 -4.53 -9.58 15.45
C THR A 68 -4.53 -8.32 14.56
N VAL A 69 -5.70 -7.94 14.04
CA VAL A 69 -5.84 -6.78 13.15
C VAL A 69 -6.95 -5.85 13.64
N LEU A 70 -6.65 -4.55 13.69
CA LEU A 70 -7.57 -3.46 13.94
C LEU A 70 -8.00 -2.84 12.61
N ALA A 71 -9.25 -2.35 12.54
CA ALA A 71 -9.74 -1.64 11.37
C ALA A 71 -10.65 -0.46 11.75
N CYS A 72 -10.57 0.64 11.00
CA CYS A 72 -11.49 1.77 11.09
C CYS A 72 -11.79 2.35 9.71
N GLY A 73 -12.84 3.16 9.62
CA GLY A 73 -13.29 3.78 8.39
C GLY A 73 -14.55 3.16 7.82
N TRP A 74 -14.74 3.34 6.53
CA TRP A 74 -15.95 2.93 5.84
C TRP A 74 -16.06 1.42 5.72
N ASN A 75 -17.20 0.86 6.17
CA ASN A 75 -17.43 -0.58 6.23
C ASN A 75 -18.71 -1.06 5.51
N ALA A 76 -19.20 -0.37 4.47
CA ALA A 76 -20.47 -0.78 3.84
C ALA A 76 -20.37 -2.05 2.97
N GLN A 77 -19.20 -2.68 2.88
CA GLN A 77 -19.00 -3.96 2.19
C GLN A 77 -18.37 -5.02 3.12
N GLY A 78 -18.18 -4.72 4.41
CA GLY A 78 -17.51 -5.62 5.36
C GLY A 78 -15.98 -5.55 5.32
N GLN A 79 -15.38 -4.58 4.64
CA GLN A 79 -13.93 -4.44 4.54
C GLN A 79 -13.21 -4.23 5.90
N CYS A 80 -13.91 -3.80 6.94
CA CYS A 80 -13.35 -3.67 8.29
C CYS A 80 -13.67 -4.87 9.19
N ASP A 81 -14.29 -5.94 8.67
CA ASP A 81 -14.70 -7.12 9.44
C ASP A 81 -13.51 -8.09 9.65
N VAL A 82 -12.51 -7.61 10.40
CA VAL A 82 -11.23 -8.30 10.63
C VAL A 82 -11.09 -8.90 12.04
N ARG A 83 -12.12 -8.77 12.88
CA ARG A 83 -12.07 -9.11 14.32
C ARG A 83 -11.70 -10.56 14.61
N ASP A 84 -12.01 -11.46 13.69
CA ASP A 84 -11.77 -12.90 13.86
C ASP A 84 -10.43 -13.35 13.24
N TRP A 85 -9.69 -12.44 12.61
CA TRP A 85 -8.39 -12.76 12.02
C TRP A 85 -7.34 -12.99 13.11
N ARG A 86 -6.55 -14.05 12.95
CA ARG A 86 -5.48 -14.48 13.85
C ARG A 86 -4.26 -14.88 13.06
N ASP A 87 -3.11 -14.92 13.73
CA ASP A 87 -1.83 -15.34 13.16
C ASP A 87 -1.45 -14.54 11.90
N VAL A 88 -1.91 -13.29 11.80
CA VAL A 88 -1.63 -12.41 10.67
C VAL A 88 -0.23 -11.81 10.83
N VAL A 89 0.52 -11.77 9.74
CA VAL A 89 1.90 -11.26 9.71
C VAL A 89 2.11 -10.12 8.71
N ALA A 90 1.15 -9.90 7.79
CA ALA A 90 1.09 -8.71 6.95
C ALA A 90 -0.36 -8.36 6.60
N VAL A 91 -0.64 -7.09 6.37
CA VAL A 91 -1.97 -6.59 5.99
C VAL A 91 -1.89 -5.75 4.72
N ALA A 92 -2.93 -5.83 3.89
CA ALA A 92 -3.10 -5.01 2.71
C ALA A 92 -4.56 -4.57 2.58
N ALA A 93 -4.76 -3.34 2.07
CA ALA A 93 -6.07 -2.71 1.99
C ALA A 93 -6.31 -2.20 0.56
N GLY A 94 -7.31 -2.74 -0.12
CA GLY A 94 -7.74 -2.29 -1.44
C GLY A 94 -8.97 -1.38 -1.39
N TRP A 95 -9.62 -1.12 -2.53
CA TRP A 95 -10.90 -0.39 -2.49
C TRP A 95 -12.05 -1.33 -2.13
N ARG A 96 -12.57 -1.18 -0.90
CA ARG A 96 -13.71 -1.95 -0.35
C ARG A 96 -13.39 -3.40 0.01
N PHE A 97 -12.12 -3.77 0.14
CA PHE A 97 -11.73 -5.08 0.63
C PHE A 97 -10.38 -5.02 1.34
N SER A 98 -10.10 -6.04 2.12
CA SER A 98 -8.87 -6.19 2.89
C SER A 98 -8.35 -7.60 2.79
N ALA A 99 -7.05 -7.76 2.90
CA ALA A 99 -6.36 -9.05 2.96
C ALA A 99 -5.36 -9.06 4.12
N GLY A 100 -5.26 -10.20 4.79
CA GLY A 100 -4.24 -10.52 5.77
C GLY A 100 -3.45 -11.75 5.31
N LEU A 101 -2.13 -11.68 5.37
CA LEU A 101 -1.23 -12.82 5.18
C LEU A 101 -1.06 -13.52 6.52
N CYS A 102 -1.38 -14.81 6.59
CA CYS A 102 -1.20 -15.63 7.79
C CYS A 102 0.23 -16.19 7.85
N ILE A 103 0.70 -16.53 9.05
CA ILE A 103 2.05 -17.08 9.29
C ILE A 103 2.32 -18.38 8.52
N ASP A 104 1.27 -19.14 8.19
CA ASP A 104 1.33 -20.38 7.42
C ASP A 104 1.44 -20.16 5.89
N GLY A 105 1.49 -18.91 5.44
CA GLY A 105 1.59 -18.54 4.03
C GLY A 105 0.25 -18.59 3.28
N THR A 106 -0.89 -18.67 3.98
CA THR A 106 -2.24 -18.51 3.42
C THR A 106 -2.77 -17.07 3.59
N LEU A 107 -3.89 -16.74 2.96
CA LEU A 107 -4.53 -15.43 3.08
C LEU A 107 -5.93 -15.53 3.68
N VAL A 108 -6.28 -14.56 4.52
CA VAL A 108 -7.66 -14.25 4.92
C VAL A 108 -8.10 -12.96 4.24
N THR A 109 -9.36 -12.89 3.81
CA THR A 109 -9.89 -11.69 3.14
C THR A 109 -11.31 -11.37 3.56
N THR A 110 -11.66 -10.08 3.53
CA THR A 110 -13.02 -9.60 3.77
C THR A 110 -13.36 -8.42 2.86
N GLY A 111 -14.64 -8.09 2.72
CA GLY A 111 -15.11 -6.98 1.89
C GLY A 111 -15.74 -7.40 0.57
N ARG A 112 -15.71 -6.50 -0.42
CA ARG A 112 -16.26 -6.70 -1.76
C ARG A 112 -15.44 -7.70 -2.59
N ASP A 113 -16.11 -8.53 -3.39
CA ASP A 113 -15.48 -9.50 -4.30
C ASP A 113 -16.10 -9.56 -5.71
N VAL A 114 -16.62 -8.44 -6.21
CA VAL A 114 -17.33 -8.45 -7.51
C VAL A 114 -16.40 -8.72 -8.69
N GLU A 115 -15.12 -8.40 -8.57
CA GLU A 115 -14.11 -8.64 -9.60
C GLU A 115 -13.29 -9.91 -9.35
N GLY A 116 -13.57 -10.68 -8.29
CA GLY A 116 -12.80 -11.84 -7.89
C GLY A 116 -11.48 -11.49 -7.18
N GLN A 117 -11.33 -10.26 -6.69
CA GLN A 117 -10.12 -9.78 -6.00
C GLN A 117 -9.82 -10.52 -4.69
N ARG A 118 -10.77 -11.29 -4.15
CA ARG A 118 -10.63 -12.11 -2.94
C ARG A 118 -10.51 -13.61 -3.24
N GLN A 119 -10.44 -14.02 -4.51
CA GLN A 119 -10.32 -15.43 -4.92
C GLN A 119 -8.90 -15.99 -4.67
N VAL A 120 -8.48 -16.02 -3.40
CA VAL A 120 -7.12 -16.33 -2.96
C VAL A 120 -7.02 -17.65 -2.18
N ASP A 121 -8.13 -18.37 -1.98
CA ASP A 121 -8.22 -19.56 -1.12
C ASP A 121 -7.28 -20.71 -1.53
N HIS A 122 -6.82 -20.72 -2.79
CA HIS A 122 -5.89 -21.70 -3.35
C HIS A 122 -4.42 -21.27 -3.27
N TRP A 123 -4.12 -20.04 -2.83
CA TRP A 123 -2.76 -19.53 -2.72
C TRP A 123 -2.07 -20.09 -1.49
N ARG A 124 -0.80 -20.48 -1.66
CA ARG A 124 0.05 -21.08 -0.63
C ARG A 124 1.45 -20.51 -0.75
N GLU A 125 2.22 -20.66 0.34
CA GLU A 125 3.63 -20.27 0.42
C GLU A 125 3.83 -18.78 0.13
N ILE A 126 2.85 -17.95 0.50
CA ILE A 126 2.88 -16.51 0.26
C ILE A 126 3.79 -15.84 1.28
N THR A 127 4.64 -14.93 0.80
CA THR A 127 5.62 -14.20 1.61
C THR A 127 5.39 -12.68 1.59
N GLY A 128 4.57 -12.19 0.66
CA GLY A 128 4.18 -10.78 0.59
C GLY A 128 2.89 -10.59 -0.17
N ILE A 129 2.11 -9.57 0.22
CA ILE A 129 0.80 -9.24 -0.33
C ILE A 129 0.70 -7.74 -0.60
N SER A 130 -0.08 -7.37 -1.62
CA SER A 130 -0.49 -5.99 -1.88
C SER A 130 -1.88 -5.97 -2.51
N CYS A 131 -2.67 -4.97 -2.16
CA CYS A 131 -4.03 -4.78 -2.67
C CYS A 131 -4.10 -3.43 -3.37
N GLY A 132 -4.48 -3.46 -4.65
CA GLY A 132 -4.78 -2.28 -5.43
C GLY A 132 -6.23 -1.85 -5.25
N ASP A 133 -6.69 -0.97 -6.15
CA ASP A 133 -8.10 -0.57 -6.16
C ASP A 133 -9.02 -1.80 -6.29
N TRP A 134 -8.69 -2.73 -7.19
CA TRP A 134 -9.61 -3.80 -7.60
C TRP A 134 -8.96 -5.16 -7.79
N HIS A 135 -7.73 -5.33 -7.33
CA HIS A 135 -7.01 -6.59 -7.47
C HIS A 135 -6.08 -6.82 -6.29
N THR A 136 -5.80 -8.09 -6.04
CA THR A 136 -4.83 -8.55 -5.05
C THR A 136 -3.66 -9.16 -5.78
N VAL A 137 -2.44 -8.86 -5.35
CA VAL A 137 -1.21 -9.45 -5.86
C VAL A 137 -0.42 -10.01 -4.68
N ALA A 138 0.25 -11.14 -4.91
CA ALA A 138 1.05 -11.78 -3.89
C ALA A 138 2.28 -12.43 -4.49
N VAL A 139 3.36 -12.44 -3.71
CA VAL A 139 4.62 -13.11 -4.04
C VAL A 139 4.76 -14.37 -3.20
N ARG A 140 5.21 -15.46 -3.83
CA ARG A 140 5.51 -16.73 -3.17
C ARG A 140 6.95 -16.81 -2.72
N SER A 141 7.26 -17.76 -1.83
CA SER A 141 8.62 -18.05 -1.37
C SER A 141 9.59 -18.45 -2.49
N ASP A 142 9.09 -18.98 -3.62
CA ASP A 142 9.89 -19.29 -4.81
C ASP A 142 10.13 -18.09 -5.73
N GLY A 143 9.61 -16.91 -5.37
CA GLY A 143 9.70 -15.67 -6.15
C GLY A 143 8.79 -15.61 -7.37
N SER A 144 7.84 -16.54 -7.51
CA SER A 144 6.71 -16.41 -8.46
C SER A 144 5.63 -15.48 -7.90
N VAL A 145 4.77 -14.96 -8.78
CA VAL A 145 3.72 -13.99 -8.41
C VAL A 145 2.36 -14.52 -8.85
N CYS A 146 1.35 -14.28 -8.02
CA CYS A 146 -0.05 -14.45 -8.39
C CYS A 146 -0.82 -13.14 -8.25
N ALA A 147 -1.86 -13.02 -9.06
CA ALA A 147 -2.78 -11.90 -9.03
C ALA A 147 -4.21 -12.40 -9.28
N THR A 148 -5.19 -11.74 -8.66
CA THR A 148 -6.62 -11.97 -8.92
C THR A 148 -7.40 -10.67 -8.77
N GLY A 149 -8.52 -10.54 -9.47
CA GLY A 149 -9.34 -9.33 -9.50
C GLY A 149 -9.52 -8.75 -10.89
N ASN A 150 -9.78 -7.44 -10.95
CA ASN A 150 -9.92 -6.71 -12.21
C ASN A 150 -8.64 -6.84 -13.06
N ASN A 151 -8.80 -7.23 -14.32
CA ASN A 151 -7.70 -7.33 -15.27
C ASN A 151 -7.96 -6.59 -16.60
N THR A 152 -8.88 -5.63 -16.62
CA THR A 152 -9.26 -4.91 -17.85
C THR A 152 -8.12 -4.12 -18.50
N ALA A 153 -7.03 -3.85 -17.78
CA ALA A 153 -5.82 -3.21 -18.30
C ALA A 153 -4.61 -4.15 -18.36
N GLY A 154 -4.76 -5.43 -18.02
CA GLY A 154 -3.65 -6.39 -17.92
C GLY A 154 -2.87 -6.29 -16.60
N GLN A 155 -3.40 -5.65 -15.56
CA GLN A 155 -2.70 -5.47 -14.27
C GLN A 155 -2.49 -6.76 -13.46
N CYS A 156 -3.18 -7.84 -13.83
CA CYS A 156 -2.99 -9.18 -13.27
C CYS A 156 -2.10 -10.08 -14.15
N GLU A 157 -1.53 -9.57 -15.25
CA GLU A 157 -0.63 -10.33 -16.15
C GLU A 157 0.78 -10.52 -15.57
N VAL A 158 0.83 -11.29 -14.47
CA VAL A 158 2.04 -11.54 -13.66
C VAL A 158 2.51 -13.00 -13.70
N HIS A 159 1.82 -13.87 -14.45
CA HIS A 159 2.02 -15.32 -14.46
C HIS A 159 3.44 -15.75 -14.85
N ASP A 160 4.12 -14.96 -15.69
CA ASP A 160 5.50 -15.19 -16.14
C ASP A 160 6.56 -14.50 -15.27
N TRP A 161 6.16 -13.88 -14.16
CA TRP A 161 7.11 -13.19 -13.28
C TRP A 161 7.82 -14.21 -12.39
N ARG A 162 9.13 -14.05 -12.25
CA ARG A 162 10.01 -14.91 -11.46
C ARG A 162 11.07 -14.05 -10.77
N ARG A 163 11.62 -14.54 -9.66
CA ARG A 163 12.63 -13.83 -8.86
C ARG A 163 12.14 -12.44 -8.41
N ILE A 164 10.86 -12.36 -8.05
CA ILE A 164 10.26 -11.18 -7.44
C ILE A 164 10.34 -11.36 -5.94
N ARG A 165 10.74 -10.32 -5.21
CA ARG A 165 10.81 -10.31 -3.74
C ARG A 165 9.74 -9.45 -3.07
N ALA A 166 9.18 -8.50 -3.81
CA ALA A 166 8.12 -7.63 -3.32
C ALA A 166 7.21 -7.18 -4.47
N VAL A 167 5.96 -6.87 -4.14
CA VAL A 167 4.94 -6.45 -5.09
C VAL A 167 4.18 -5.25 -4.55
N SER A 168 3.69 -4.39 -5.45
CA SER A 168 2.81 -3.28 -5.12
C SER A 168 1.71 -3.15 -6.16
N ALA A 169 0.45 -3.12 -5.72
CA ALA A 169 -0.72 -3.00 -6.58
C ALA A 169 -1.34 -1.60 -6.46
N GLY A 170 -1.50 -0.93 -7.60
CA GLY A 170 -2.11 0.39 -7.70
C GLY A 170 -3.54 0.31 -8.23
N TYR A 171 -3.92 1.29 -9.04
CA TYR A 171 -5.24 1.34 -9.66
C TYR A 171 -5.43 0.30 -10.78
N LEU A 172 -4.69 0.48 -11.87
CA LEU A 172 -4.71 -0.36 -13.06
C LEU A 172 -3.28 -0.75 -13.46
N HIS A 173 -2.39 -0.86 -12.47
CA HIS A 173 -1.03 -1.34 -12.66
C HIS A 173 -0.53 -2.08 -11.42
N THR A 174 0.47 -2.93 -11.64
CA THR A 174 1.17 -3.70 -10.62
C THR A 174 2.66 -3.55 -10.85
N LEU A 175 3.43 -3.36 -9.79
CA LEU A 175 4.90 -3.40 -9.80
C LEU A 175 5.40 -4.65 -9.10
N GLY A 176 6.47 -5.23 -9.62
CA GLY A 176 7.23 -6.31 -9.00
C GLY A 176 8.71 -5.92 -8.89
N LEU A 177 9.26 -5.99 -7.68
CA LEU A 177 10.65 -5.70 -7.40
C LEU A 177 11.47 -6.99 -7.42
N HIS A 178 12.53 -7.00 -8.22
CA HIS A 178 13.52 -8.07 -8.25
C HIS A 178 14.58 -7.91 -7.15
N ASP A 179 15.24 -9.02 -6.80
CA ASP A 179 16.35 -9.03 -5.84
C ASP A 179 17.57 -8.20 -6.28
N ASN A 180 17.77 -8.07 -7.59
CA ASN A 180 18.85 -7.28 -8.18
C ASN A 180 18.54 -5.76 -8.24
N GLY A 181 17.42 -5.31 -7.66
CA GLY A 181 17.05 -3.90 -7.60
C GLY A 181 16.41 -3.33 -8.87
N THR A 182 16.03 -4.17 -9.85
CA THR A 182 15.21 -3.74 -11.00
C THR A 182 13.72 -3.97 -10.75
N VAL A 183 12.87 -3.27 -11.52
CA VAL A 183 11.41 -3.34 -11.37
C VAL A 183 10.75 -3.78 -12.68
N ARG A 184 9.74 -4.65 -12.56
CA ARG A 184 8.84 -5.03 -13.66
C ARG A 184 7.44 -4.47 -13.39
N ALA A 185 6.70 -4.18 -14.45
CA ALA A 185 5.32 -3.72 -14.34
C ALA A 185 4.36 -4.49 -15.26
N ALA A 186 3.10 -4.51 -14.85
CA ALA A 186 1.95 -4.96 -15.64
C ALA A 186 0.82 -3.92 -15.51
N GLY A 187 -0.11 -3.92 -16.47
CA GLY A 187 -1.18 -2.94 -16.52
C GLY A 187 -0.85 -1.70 -17.36
N ARG A 188 -1.51 -0.59 -17.09
CA ARG A 188 -1.45 0.66 -17.88
C ARG A 188 -0.06 1.32 -17.90
N PRO A 189 0.64 1.40 -19.05
CA PRO A 189 1.98 1.98 -19.15
C PRO A 189 2.07 3.44 -18.72
N GLU A 190 1.00 4.22 -18.87
CA GLU A 190 0.92 5.62 -18.43
C GLU A 190 1.24 5.83 -16.94
N PHE A 191 1.18 4.80 -16.10
CA PHE A 191 1.46 4.88 -14.66
C PHE A 191 2.84 4.39 -14.24
N TRP A 192 3.59 3.78 -15.16
CA TRP A 192 4.89 3.17 -14.87
C TRP A 192 5.95 3.37 -15.96
N SER A 193 5.64 3.99 -17.10
CA SER A 193 6.64 4.24 -18.14
C SER A 193 7.81 5.06 -17.58
N GLY A 194 9.03 4.56 -17.77
CA GLY A 194 10.27 5.12 -17.21
C GLY A 194 10.90 4.28 -16.11
N ILE A 195 10.19 3.29 -15.53
CA ILE A 195 10.78 2.36 -14.54
C ILE A 195 11.92 1.53 -15.11
N GLU A 196 12.04 1.40 -16.44
CA GLU A 196 13.11 0.66 -17.11
C GLU A 196 14.49 1.26 -16.82
N SER A 197 14.54 2.53 -16.43
CA SER A 197 15.76 3.24 -16.01
C SER A 197 16.07 3.09 -14.51
N TRP A 198 15.18 2.48 -13.73
CA TRP A 198 15.35 2.37 -12.28
C TRP A 198 16.31 1.24 -11.95
N THR A 199 17.30 1.57 -11.11
CA THR A 199 18.28 0.63 -10.55
C THR A 199 18.37 0.81 -9.05
N ASP A 200 18.96 -0.17 -8.38
CA ASP A 200 19.25 -0.14 -6.94
C ASP A 200 18.01 0.10 -6.07
N ILE A 201 16.83 -0.35 -6.56
CA ILE A 201 15.57 -0.20 -5.87
C ILE A 201 15.46 -1.19 -4.71
N THR A 202 15.12 -0.69 -3.53
CA THR A 202 14.92 -1.45 -2.30
C THR A 202 13.46 -1.59 -1.90
N ALA A 203 12.61 -0.65 -2.29
CA ALA A 203 11.17 -0.72 -2.10
C ALA A 203 10.41 -0.05 -3.25
N VAL A 204 9.19 -0.51 -3.50
CA VAL A 204 8.26 0.05 -4.49
C VAL A 204 6.92 0.37 -3.83
N ALA A 205 6.28 1.44 -4.27
CA ALA A 205 4.92 1.80 -3.88
C ALA A 205 4.14 2.30 -5.11
N THR A 206 2.84 2.03 -5.13
CA THR A 206 1.96 2.38 -6.25
C THR A 206 0.79 3.21 -5.76
N GLY A 207 0.66 4.42 -6.31
CA GLY A 207 -0.55 5.22 -6.16
C GLY A 207 -1.61 4.85 -7.19
N SER A 208 -2.64 5.67 -7.33
CA SER A 208 -3.65 5.40 -8.37
C SER A 208 -3.15 5.68 -9.79
N HIS A 209 -2.24 6.63 -9.99
CA HIS A 209 -1.79 7.02 -11.34
C HIS A 209 -0.27 7.27 -11.41
N HIS A 210 0.48 6.85 -10.40
CA HIS A 210 1.93 7.03 -10.33
C HIS A 210 2.57 5.87 -9.57
N SER A 211 3.86 5.69 -9.84
CA SER A 211 4.72 4.66 -9.27
C SER A 211 5.89 5.32 -8.56
N VAL A 212 6.32 4.77 -7.42
CA VAL A 212 7.41 5.30 -6.61
C VAL A 212 8.40 4.18 -6.28
N GLY A 213 9.68 4.47 -6.41
CA GLY A 213 10.78 3.55 -6.07
C GLY A 213 11.74 4.21 -5.08
N LEU A 214 12.05 3.49 -4.00
CA LEU A 214 13.10 3.88 -3.04
C LEU A 214 14.41 3.24 -3.45
N ARG A 215 15.49 4.02 -3.54
CA ARG A 215 16.83 3.53 -3.84
C ARG A 215 17.59 3.17 -2.57
N ALA A 216 18.60 2.31 -2.70
CA ALA A 216 19.47 1.88 -1.62
C ALA A 216 20.26 3.03 -0.96
N ASP A 217 20.49 4.13 -1.68
CA ASP A 217 21.15 5.33 -1.18
C ASP A 217 20.22 6.29 -0.41
N GLY A 218 18.95 5.91 -0.21
CA GLY A 218 17.95 6.73 0.48
C GLY A 218 17.34 7.84 -0.38
N THR A 219 17.60 7.88 -1.69
CA THR A 219 16.91 8.75 -2.65
C THR A 219 15.66 8.07 -3.23
N VAL A 220 14.76 8.85 -3.83
CA VAL A 220 13.47 8.35 -4.33
C VAL A 220 13.29 8.77 -5.79
N VAL A 221 12.72 7.86 -6.58
CA VAL A 221 12.30 8.11 -7.97
C VAL A 221 10.79 7.89 -8.09
N ALA A 222 10.15 8.65 -8.97
CA ALA A 222 8.72 8.50 -9.24
C ALA A 222 8.42 8.76 -10.73
N VAL A 223 7.44 8.04 -11.26
CA VAL A 223 6.95 8.17 -12.64
C VAL A 223 5.42 8.09 -12.68
N GLY A 224 4.83 8.54 -13.79
CA GLY A 224 3.38 8.57 -13.99
C GLY A 224 2.80 9.99 -13.88
N ARG A 225 1.50 10.09 -13.60
CA ARG A 225 0.78 11.36 -13.56
C ARG A 225 1.15 12.17 -12.32
N SER A 226 1.67 13.38 -12.55
CA SER A 226 2.12 14.31 -11.50
C SER A 226 1.41 15.68 -11.56
N GLN A 227 0.12 15.72 -11.87
CA GLN A 227 -0.61 17.00 -12.02
C GLN A 227 -0.84 17.76 -10.70
N ALA A 228 -0.64 17.11 -9.55
CA ALA A 228 -0.58 17.79 -8.26
C ALA A 228 0.75 17.50 -7.58
N ASP A 229 1.83 17.36 -8.36
CA ASP A 229 3.20 17.20 -7.86
C ASP A 229 3.47 15.88 -7.12
N GLN A 230 2.67 14.84 -7.37
CA GLN A 230 2.83 13.53 -6.73
C GLN A 230 4.19 12.85 -6.98
N CYS A 231 4.84 13.20 -8.08
CA CYS A 231 6.15 12.67 -8.45
C CYS A 231 7.31 13.61 -8.07
N GLU A 232 7.05 14.73 -7.37
CA GLU A 232 8.09 15.68 -6.95
C GLU A 232 8.89 15.17 -5.73
N VAL A 233 9.71 14.14 -5.98
CA VAL A 233 10.51 13.42 -4.98
C VAL A 233 12.02 13.65 -5.15
N SER A 234 12.44 14.39 -6.17
CA SER A 234 13.85 14.53 -6.58
C SER A 234 14.78 15.11 -5.50
N GLN A 235 14.23 15.89 -4.57
CA GLN A 235 14.96 16.51 -3.45
C GLN A 235 14.95 15.65 -2.18
N TRP A 236 14.28 14.50 -2.17
CA TRP A 236 14.18 13.65 -0.99
C TRP A 236 15.49 12.90 -0.75
N ARG A 237 15.89 12.83 0.52
CA ARG A 237 17.14 12.22 0.99
C ARG A 237 16.87 11.48 2.29
N ASP A 238 17.72 10.49 2.59
CA ASP A 238 17.68 9.70 3.82
C ASP A 238 16.35 8.99 4.05
N ILE A 239 15.66 8.62 2.97
CA ILE A 239 14.36 7.94 3.03
C ILE A 239 14.57 6.46 3.34
N VAL A 240 13.78 5.93 4.28
CA VAL A 240 13.81 4.53 4.73
C VAL A 240 12.51 3.78 4.44
N ALA A 241 11.41 4.49 4.20
CA ALA A 241 10.15 3.89 3.77
C ALA A 241 9.36 4.86 2.88
N ILE A 242 8.58 4.32 1.96
CA ILE A 242 7.72 5.08 1.03
C ILE A 242 6.29 4.52 1.05
N ALA A 243 5.30 5.38 0.83
CA ALA A 243 3.95 4.98 0.51
C ALA A 243 3.33 5.94 -0.51
N ALA A 244 2.42 5.43 -1.34
CA ALA A 244 1.77 6.17 -2.41
C ALA A 244 0.26 6.00 -2.34
N GLY A 245 -0.45 7.12 -2.19
CA GLY A 245 -1.91 7.17 -2.15
C GLY A 245 -2.51 7.47 -3.53
N ALA A 246 -3.80 7.81 -3.57
CA ALA A 246 -4.45 8.06 -4.86
C ALA A 246 -3.85 9.25 -5.64
N ALA A 247 -3.39 10.27 -4.90
CA ALA A 247 -2.89 11.52 -5.45
C ALA A 247 -1.80 12.18 -4.59
N HIS A 248 -1.06 11.40 -3.80
CA HIS A 248 0.07 11.90 -3.01
C HIS A 248 1.08 10.78 -2.72
N THR A 249 2.31 11.18 -2.42
CA THR A 249 3.43 10.32 -2.04
C THR A 249 3.95 10.77 -0.68
N VAL A 250 4.31 9.83 0.18
CA VAL A 250 4.92 10.10 1.48
C VAL A 250 6.20 9.28 1.66
N GLY A 251 7.18 9.86 2.34
CA GLY A 251 8.46 9.24 2.65
C GLY A 251 8.82 9.42 4.12
N LEU A 252 9.19 8.33 4.80
CA LEU A 252 9.78 8.35 6.14
C LEU A 252 11.27 8.56 6.02
N ARG A 253 11.82 9.57 6.69
CA ARG A 253 13.25 9.79 6.83
C ARG A 253 13.82 8.93 7.96
N ALA A 254 15.11 8.61 7.89
CA ALA A 254 15.84 7.86 8.91
C ALA A 254 15.81 8.52 10.29
N ASP A 255 15.70 9.85 10.36
CA ASP A 255 15.57 10.63 11.59
C ASP A 255 14.14 10.59 12.20
N GLY A 256 13.21 9.89 11.55
CA GLY A 256 11.80 9.83 11.95
C GLY A 256 10.94 10.98 11.43
N GLY A 257 11.50 11.92 10.67
CA GLY A 257 10.75 12.95 9.95
C GLY A 257 9.95 12.37 8.79
N VAL A 258 8.88 13.05 8.37
CA VAL A 258 8.09 12.66 7.20
C VAL A 258 8.10 13.78 6.18
N VAL A 259 8.35 13.42 4.93
CA VAL A 259 8.17 14.28 3.77
C VAL A 259 7.00 13.78 2.94
N ALA A 260 6.32 14.70 2.28
CA ALA A 260 5.14 14.40 1.50
C ALA A 260 5.02 15.37 0.33
N THR A 261 4.54 14.88 -0.81
CA THR A 261 4.23 15.69 -1.99
C THR A 261 2.94 15.18 -2.61
N GLY A 262 2.26 16.02 -3.39
CA GLY A 262 0.97 15.66 -3.97
C GLY A 262 -0.16 16.61 -3.60
N SER A 263 -1.39 16.11 -3.79
CA SER A 263 -2.58 16.81 -3.33
C SER A 263 -2.60 16.89 -1.80
N ASN A 264 -2.87 18.09 -1.26
CA ASN A 264 -3.13 18.33 0.16
C ASN A 264 -4.52 18.91 0.45
N SER A 265 -5.48 18.76 -0.46
CA SER A 265 -6.81 19.40 -0.32
C SER A 265 -7.62 18.97 0.91
N HIS A 266 -7.17 17.93 1.63
CA HIS A 266 -7.80 17.40 2.83
C HIS A 266 -6.81 17.29 4.01
N GLY A 267 -5.61 17.86 3.92
CA GLY A 267 -4.57 17.76 4.97
C GLY A 267 -3.79 16.44 4.98
N GLN A 268 -3.88 15.62 3.93
CA GLN A 268 -3.22 14.30 3.87
C GLN A 268 -1.69 14.33 3.87
N LEU A 269 -1.05 15.49 3.68
CA LEU A 269 0.41 15.64 3.75
C LEU A 269 0.90 15.98 5.17
N GLU A 270 0.01 16.27 6.11
CA GLU A 270 0.35 16.87 7.43
C GLU A 270 0.77 15.84 8.49
N VAL A 271 1.08 14.60 8.09
CA VAL A 271 1.35 13.49 9.03
C VAL A 271 2.61 13.72 9.87
N GLY A 272 3.56 14.50 9.35
CA GLY A 272 4.78 14.89 10.07
C GLY A 272 4.55 15.96 11.15
N ALA A 273 3.41 16.66 11.12
CA ALA A 273 3.08 17.70 12.09
C ALA A 273 2.29 17.16 13.30
N CYS A 274 1.80 15.91 13.26
CA CYS A 274 1.13 15.30 14.40
C CYS A 274 2.16 15.00 15.51
N PRO A 275 2.03 15.62 16.71
CA PRO A 275 2.92 15.29 17.81
C PRO A 275 2.73 13.83 18.22
N ALA A 276 3.84 13.16 18.57
CA ALA A 276 3.82 11.88 19.28
C ALA A 276 3.40 12.09 20.75
N GLY A 277 2.22 12.71 20.95
CA GLY A 277 1.68 13.10 22.25
C GLY A 277 1.18 11.91 23.02
#